data_AF-A0A3R7KZ01-F1
#
_entry.id   AF-A0A3R7KZ01-F1
#
_cell.length_a   1.000
_cell.length_b   1.000
_cell.length_c   1.000
_cell.angle_alpha   90.00
_cell.angle_beta   90.00
_cell.angle_gamma   90.00
#
_symmetry.space_group_name_H-M   'P 1'
#
loop_
_entity.id
_entity.type
_entity.pdbx_description
1 polymer ?
#
loop_
_entity_poly.entity_id
_entity_poly.type
_entity_poly.pdbx_seq_one_letter_code
_entity_poly.pdbx_strand_id
1 'polypeptide(L)'
;MSIRFCRAVPVFRLQELSIVFAGAQLSQRRLLVSSSSPDGDGYVREGAMHQPGESGQQAGSSTTIAGKETWSQFSAKMRYGRRRIRVIDVAAKMSYEYQMLRKMCKRRPSMRQWTVRDDFCDMNPGIVVMSPSMQAAFMKVFRLKDKGLIRQCLRDIIPVIEYRNREEPVRLPVNPADMIPEGEADTLNQKKREIFERREKGDNFAELRLHDKRSQAKLRFKIRQRLLKFQRQLAVANAVASRSVLYSADDAIGYFLFRGAAMYAGMHRVFFELSKQLPHFVPKTMLDFGAGTGTSTLVAKEVYDPGALAYPLYRSLRQTMQGNDSSSTHQLAELRYDLQRLQRNNAEKKKVRFMAVAALLERGEVDPADLPDDLRREIGEVAAVAAAAKKERLTREAHARHRDVVDGTEWESGDPLNVDRVTREDPNDFMDGEEHDELHDGGTTQKKRRGGSNLLTLKMRQHNSGLPNVFDHCRKSPRLSQAPA
;
A
#
# COMPACT_ATOMS: atom_id res chain seq x y z
N MET A 1 20.31 -24.27 -45.70
CA MET A 1 21.20 -23.11 -45.87
C MET A 1 21.68 -22.63 -44.50
N SER A 2 22.99 -22.61 -44.34
CA SER A 2 23.83 -22.00 -43.29
C SER A 2 23.48 -22.17 -41.81
N ILE A 3 24.13 -23.19 -41.25
CA ILE A 3 24.58 -23.32 -39.86
C ILE A 3 25.50 -22.13 -39.50
N ARG A 4 25.32 -21.54 -38.31
CA ARG A 4 26.38 -20.79 -37.62
C ARG A 4 26.43 -21.18 -36.14
N PHE A 5 27.51 -21.87 -35.79
CA PHE A 5 28.04 -22.02 -34.44
C PHE A 5 28.65 -20.69 -33.99
N CYS A 6 28.35 -20.25 -32.77
CA CYS A 6 29.20 -19.32 -32.02
C CYS A 6 29.38 -19.85 -30.60
N ARG A 7 30.56 -20.46 -30.36
CA ARG A 7 31.20 -20.55 -29.05
C ARG A 7 31.83 -19.19 -28.73
N ALA A 8 31.57 -18.66 -27.55
CA ALA A 8 32.52 -17.79 -26.85
C ALA A 8 32.23 -17.82 -25.34
N VAL A 9 33.22 -18.33 -24.62
CA VAL A 9 33.33 -18.37 -23.16
C VAL A 9 33.70 -16.98 -22.65
N PRO A 10 33.16 -16.54 -21.50
CA PRO A 10 33.94 -15.73 -20.59
C PRO A 10 34.30 -16.54 -19.33
N VAL A 11 35.61 -16.62 -19.13
CA VAL A 11 36.29 -17.07 -17.91
C VAL A 11 35.79 -16.21 -16.75
N PHE A 12 34.96 -16.78 -15.88
CA PHE A 12 34.72 -16.20 -14.57
C PHE A 12 35.91 -16.51 -13.68
N ARG A 13 36.74 -15.49 -13.45
CA ARG A 13 37.74 -15.50 -12.37
C ARG A 13 37.00 -15.79 -11.06
N LEU A 14 37.42 -16.87 -10.38
CA LEU A 14 37.20 -17.07 -8.96
C LEU A 14 37.89 -15.92 -8.22
N GLN A 15 37.12 -14.87 -7.92
CA GLN A 15 37.52 -13.88 -6.96
C GLN A 15 37.11 -14.45 -5.60
N GLU A 16 38.11 -14.85 -4.82
CA GLU A 16 37.98 -15.19 -3.40
C GLU A 16 37.35 -14.00 -2.67
N LEU A 17 36.03 -13.99 -2.57
CA LEU A 17 35.33 -13.14 -1.64
C LEU A 17 35.46 -13.80 -0.27
N SER A 18 36.48 -13.34 0.44
CA SER A 18 36.54 -13.42 1.89
C SER A 18 35.20 -12.93 2.44
N ILE A 19 34.35 -13.85 2.88
CA ILE A 19 33.16 -13.54 3.69
C ILE A 19 33.71 -13.06 5.04
N VAL A 20 34.08 -11.78 5.08
CA VAL A 20 34.24 -11.05 6.32
C VAL A 20 32.81 -10.80 6.79
N PHE A 21 32.33 -11.66 7.70
CA PHE A 21 31.36 -11.21 8.68
C PHE A 21 32.00 -10.01 9.37
N ALA A 22 31.70 -8.80 8.88
CA ALA A 22 32.01 -7.57 9.57
C ALA A 22 31.29 -7.72 10.90
N GLY A 23 32.06 -8.11 11.91
CA GLY A 23 31.55 -8.35 13.24
C GLY A 23 30.72 -7.14 13.60
N ALA A 24 29.45 -7.37 13.90
CA ALA A 24 28.67 -6.43 14.66
C ALA A 24 29.53 -6.07 15.88
N GLN A 25 30.23 -4.94 15.79
CA GLN A 25 30.68 -4.22 16.95
C GLN A 25 29.39 -3.84 17.64
N LEU A 26 28.96 -4.73 18.54
CA LEU A 26 28.20 -4.36 19.70
C LEU A 26 28.98 -3.20 20.30
N SER A 27 28.59 -1.98 19.93
CA SER A 27 29.08 -0.78 20.55
C SER A 27 28.72 -0.95 22.01
N GLN A 28 29.74 -1.24 22.82
CA GLN A 28 29.70 -0.94 24.24
C GLN A 28 29.05 0.43 24.33
N ARG A 29 28.00 0.53 25.15
CA ARG A 29 27.49 1.81 25.65
C ARG A 29 28.70 2.58 26.18
N ARG A 30 29.35 3.39 25.34
CA ARG A 30 30.08 4.56 25.80
C ARG A 30 28.98 5.48 26.29
N LEU A 31 28.67 5.36 27.57
CA LEU A 31 28.29 6.52 28.35
C LEU A 31 29.24 7.62 27.90
N LEU A 32 28.68 8.68 27.30
CA LEU A 32 29.38 9.94 27.14
C LEU A 32 29.68 10.41 28.56
N VAL A 33 30.80 9.94 29.10
CA VAL A 33 31.49 10.59 30.19
C VAL A 33 31.94 11.90 29.58
N SER A 34 31.17 12.95 29.87
CA SER A 34 31.58 14.33 29.71
C SER A 34 32.93 14.47 30.40
N SER A 35 33.98 14.65 29.60
CA SER A 35 35.26 15.16 30.07
C SER A 35 35.02 16.57 30.59
N SER A 36 34.75 16.68 31.89
CA SER A 36 34.73 17.94 32.62
C SER A 36 36.18 18.40 32.77
N SER A 37 36.65 19.21 31.83
CA SER A 37 37.76 20.13 32.09
C SER A 37 37.29 21.15 33.12
N PRO A 38 38.00 21.37 34.24
CA PRO A 38 37.48 22.16 35.36
C PRO A 38 37.75 23.67 35.25
N ASP A 39 38.19 24.19 34.10
CA ASP A 39 38.50 25.62 33.94
C ASP A 39 38.00 26.15 32.60
N GLY A 40 37.16 27.20 32.63
CA GLY A 40 36.85 28.04 31.46
C GLY A 40 35.37 28.36 31.27
N ASP A 41 34.92 29.40 31.96
CA ASP A 41 33.85 30.36 31.62
C ASP A 41 32.68 29.87 30.73
N GLY A 42 31.47 29.86 31.31
CA GLY A 42 30.23 29.30 30.75
C GLY A 42 29.61 30.02 29.55
N TYR A 43 30.42 30.46 28.58
CA TYR A 43 29.92 31.02 27.33
C TYR A 43 29.39 29.91 26.42
N VAL A 44 28.09 29.96 26.13
CA VAL A 44 27.48 29.12 25.10
C VAL A 44 28.06 29.49 23.75
N ARG A 45 28.70 28.52 23.10
CA ARG A 45 29.31 28.69 21.78
C ARG A 45 28.24 29.03 20.74
N GLU A 46 28.58 29.93 19.82
CA GLU A 46 27.75 30.25 18.66
C GLU A 46 27.31 28.96 17.93
N GLY A 47 26.05 28.92 17.51
CA GLY A 47 25.45 27.76 16.84
C GLY A 47 25.17 26.53 17.72
N ALA A 48 25.42 26.56 19.04
CA ALA A 48 25.06 25.44 19.92
C ALA A 48 23.54 25.31 20.17
N MET A 49 22.82 26.42 20.06
CA MET A 49 21.37 26.53 20.32
C MET A 49 20.66 27.13 19.09
N HIS A 50 19.39 26.77 18.89
CA HIS A 50 18.55 27.29 17.81
C HIS A 50 17.57 28.36 18.34
N GLN A 51 17.55 29.53 17.72
CA GLN A 51 16.61 30.59 18.07
C GLN A 51 15.32 30.51 17.23
N PRO A 52 14.14 30.49 17.85
CA PRO A 52 12.88 30.61 17.12
C PRO A 52 12.83 31.92 16.32
N GLY A 53 12.64 31.81 15.00
CA GLY A 53 12.66 32.95 14.07
C GLY A 53 13.77 32.83 13.02
N GLU A 54 14.87 32.13 13.35
CA GLU A 54 15.91 31.79 12.39
C GLU A 54 15.53 30.55 11.58
N SER A 55 16.09 30.42 10.37
CA SER A 55 15.89 29.21 9.57
C SER A 55 16.79 28.09 10.10
N GLY A 56 16.25 26.87 10.27
CA GLY A 56 17.07 25.73 10.68
C GLY A 56 18.09 25.24 9.66
N GLN A 57 18.25 25.94 8.52
CA GLN A 57 19.31 25.70 7.54
C GLN A 57 20.49 26.69 7.70
N GLN A 58 20.28 27.78 8.43
CA GLN A 58 21.29 28.79 8.72
C GLN A 58 21.70 28.68 10.18
N ALA A 59 22.94 29.05 10.48
CA ALA A 59 23.41 29.15 11.86
C ALA A 59 23.14 30.57 12.37
N GLY A 60 22.52 30.68 13.55
CA GLY A 60 22.34 31.96 14.22
C GLY A 60 23.65 32.53 14.73
N SER A 61 23.80 33.85 14.62
CA SER A 61 24.95 34.59 15.18
C SER A 61 24.79 34.93 16.66
N SER A 62 23.59 34.73 17.22
CA SER A 62 23.29 35.08 18.61
C SER A 62 23.88 34.06 19.59
N THR A 63 24.56 34.54 20.64
CA THR A 63 25.13 33.74 21.75
C THR A 63 24.20 33.63 22.96
N THR A 64 23.03 34.27 22.96
CA THR A 64 22.08 34.24 24.09
C THR A 64 21.51 32.84 24.32
N ILE A 65 21.11 32.52 25.55
CA ILE A 65 20.56 31.19 25.91
C ILE A 65 19.03 31.24 26.08
N ALA A 66 18.54 32.30 26.73
CA ALA A 66 17.13 32.45 27.05
C ALA A 66 16.27 32.47 25.77
N GLY A 67 15.20 31.67 25.76
CA GLY A 67 14.26 31.59 24.64
C GLY A 67 14.73 30.74 23.45
N LYS A 68 15.88 30.06 23.54
CA LYS A 68 16.36 29.13 22.50
C LYS A 68 16.07 27.67 22.83
N GLU A 69 15.95 26.85 21.79
CA GLU A 69 15.78 25.40 21.88
C GLU A 69 17.06 24.68 21.46
N THR A 70 17.30 23.47 21.97
CA THR A 70 18.43 22.65 21.51
C THR A 70 18.16 22.06 20.13
N TRP A 71 19.21 21.69 19.39
CA TRP A 71 19.04 21.03 18.08
C TRP A 71 18.29 19.69 18.14
N SER A 72 18.34 18.98 19.28
CA SER A 72 17.55 17.76 19.48
C SER A 72 16.06 18.06 19.65
N GLN A 73 15.71 19.11 20.40
CA GLN A 73 14.34 19.62 20.52
C GLN A 73 13.82 20.13 19.16
N PHE A 74 14.63 20.92 18.43
CA PHE A 74 14.31 21.38 17.09
C PHE A 74 14.06 20.21 16.12
N SER A 75 14.95 19.19 16.10
CA SER A 75 14.75 17.97 15.30
C SER A 75 13.43 17.28 15.63
N ALA A 76 13.12 17.10 16.92
CA ALA A 76 11.86 16.49 17.35
C ALA A 76 10.64 17.31 16.90
N LYS A 77 10.67 18.63 17.06
CA LYS A 77 9.62 19.55 16.61
C LYS A 77 9.43 19.52 15.10
N MET A 78 10.51 19.48 14.32
CA MET A 78 10.45 19.42 12.85
C MET A 78 9.90 18.09 12.35
N ARG A 79 10.24 16.98 13.01
CA ARG A 79 9.61 15.66 12.77
C ARG A 79 8.14 15.66 13.16
N TYR A 80 7.78 16.31 14.27
CA TYR A 80 6.40 16.41 14.71
C TYR A 80 5.54 17.26 13.76
N GLY A 81 6.01 18.45 13.35
CA GLY A 81 5.21 19.40 12.58
C GLY A 81 5.00 19.03 11.10
N ARG A 82 5.94 18.31 10.47
CA ARG A 82 5.89 17.97 9.03
C ARG A 82 5.06 16.71 8.74
N ARG A 83 3.77 16.74 9.08
CA ARG A 83 2.85 15.59 8.92
C ARG A 83 1.93 15.64 7.71
N ARG A 84 1.68 16.82 7.15
CA ARG A 84 0.71 17.04 6.08
C ARG A 84 1.23 16.58 4.71
N ILE A 85 0.32 16.01 3.93
CA ILE A 85 0.51 15.70 2.50
C ILE A 85 0.01 16.91 1.69
N ARG A 86 0.68 17.21 0.58
CA ARG A 86 0.23 18.28 -0.33
C ARG A 86 -1.06 17.85 -1.02
N VAL A 87 -1.99 18.79 -1.18
CA VAL A 87 -3.25 18.53 -1.91
C VAL A 87 -2.92 18.07 -3.32
N ILE A 88 -3.58 17.00 -3.76
CA ILE A 88 -3.39 16.42 -5.08
C ILE A 88 -4.35 17.11 -6.04
N ASP A 89 -3.81 17.66 -7.11
CA ASP A 89 -4.63 18.28 -8.15
C ASP A 89 -5.36 17.20 -8.97
N VAL A 90 -6.63 16.98 -8.61
CA VAL A 90 -7.54 16.04 -9.29
C VAL A 90 -7.76 16.44 -10.75
N ALA A 91 -7.72 17.74 -11.04
CA ALA A 91 -7.96 18.29 -12.37
C ALA A 91 -6.70 18.26 -13.26
N ALA A 92 -5.49 18.27 -12.71
CA ALA A 92 -4.28 18.22 -13.52
C ALA A 92 -4.13 16.91 -14.31
N LYS A 93 -4.56 15.77 -13.74
CA LYS A 93 -4.41 14.45 -14.37
C LYS A 93 -5.75 13.74 -14.53
N MET A 94 -6.03 13.26 -15.75
CA MET A 94 -7.24 12.49 -16.09
C MET A 94 -7.18 11.08 -15.51
N SER A 95 -8.33 10.46 -15.23
CA SER A 95 -8.38 9.07 -14.78
C SER A 95 -7.82 8.12 -15.84
N TYR A 96 -7.27 6.99 -15.42
CA TYR A 96 -6.71 6.00 -16.34
C TYR A 96 -7.80 5.39 -17.24
N GLU A 97 -9.00 5.13 -16.69
CA GLU A 97 -10.15 4.64 -17.45
C GLU A 97 -10.54 5.62 -18.57
N TYR A 98 -10.62 6.92 -18.28
CA TYR A 98 -10.88 7.94 -19.30
C TYR A 98 -9.83 7.90 -20.41
N GLN A 99 -8.54 7.80 -20.05
CA GLN A 99 -7.45 7.73 -21.03
C GLN A 99 -7.55 6.48 -21.91
N MET A 100 -7.91 5.33 -21.33
CA MET A 100 -8.10 4.08 -22.05
C MET A 100 -9.28 4.17 -23.02
N LEU A 101 -10.45 4.63 -22.55
CA LEU A 101 -11.64 4.79 -23.39
C LEU A 101 -11.40 5.80 -24.52
N ARG A 102 -10.68 6.89 -24.26
CA ARG A 102 -10.26 7.84 -25.30
C ARG A 102 -9.41 7.19 -26.38
N LYS A 103 -8.50 6.27 -26.01
CA LYS A 103 -7.72 5.48 -26.99
C LYS A 103 -8.61 4.51 -27.75
N MET A 104 -9.57 3.86 -27.09
CA MET A 104 -10.52 2.93 -27.72
C MET A 104 -11.43 3.60 -28.75
N CYS A 105 -11.89 4.83 -28.50
CA CYS A 105 -12.67 5.59 -29.46
C CYS A 105 -11.89 5.89 -30.75
N LYS A 106 -10.57 6.08 -30.66
CA LYS A 106 -9.68 6.29 -31.81
C LYS A 106 -9.33 5.00 -32.56
N ARG A 107 -9.55 3.82 -31.97
CA ARG A 107 -9.30 2.53 -32.61
C ARG A 107 -10.45 2.11 -33.51
N ARG A 108 -10.12 1.45 -34.62
CA ARG A 108 -11.08 0.82 -35.53
C ARG A 108 -11.95 -0.19 -34.75
N PRO A 109 -13.29 -0.19 -34.92
CA PRO A 109 -14.18 -1.09 -34.19
C PRO A 109 -13.79 -2.57 -34.28
N SER A 110 -13.40 -3.05 -35.47
CA SER A 110 -12.93 -4.43 -35.71
C SER A 110 -11.67 -4.80 -34.92
N MET A 111 -10.88 -3.81 -34.49
CA MET A 111 -9.64 -4.01 -33.72
C MET A 111 -9.84 -3.90 -32.20
N ARG A 112 -11.04 -3.51 -31.75
CA ARG A 112 -11.31 -3.28 -30.31
C ARG A 112 -11.23 -4.58 -29.50
N GLN A 113 -11.73 -5.69 -30.03
CA GLN A 113 -11.68 -6.99 -29.36
C GLN A 113 -10.25 -7.42 -29.02
N TRP A 114 -9.31 -7.25 -29.95
CA TRP A 114 -7.90 -7.58 -29.74
C TRP A 114 -7.27 -6.68 -28.70
N THR A 115 -7.63 -5.39 -28.71
CA THR A 115 -7.17 -4.43 -27.70
C THR A 115 -7.62 -4.81 -26.30
N VAL A 116 -8.89 -5.18 -26.14
CA VAL A 116 -9.45 -5.61 -24.85
C VAL A 116 -8.77 -6.89 -24.38
N ARG A 117 -8.57 -7.86 -25.28
CA ARG A 117 -7.84 -9.09 -24.97
C ARG A 117 -6.41 -8.79 -24.50
N ASP A 118 -5.66 -7.98 -25.24
CA ASP A 118 -4.28 -7.67 -24.92
C ASP A 118 -4.17 -6.91 -23.58
N ASP A 119 -5.08 -5.95 -23.31
CA ASP A 119 -5.13 -5.25 -22.04
C ASP A 119 -5.51 -6.17 -20.86
N PHE A 120 -6.44 -7.10 -21.09
CA PHE A 120 -6.84 -8.10 -20.11
C PHE A 120 -5.67 -9.04 -19.77
N CYS A 121 -4.97 -9.55 -20.78
CA CYS A 121 -3.82 -10.45 -20.63
C CYS A 121 -2.60 -9.79 -19.97
N ASP A 122 -2.46 -8.46 -20.06
CA ASP A 122 -1.40 -7.74 -19.33
C ASP A 122 -1.74 -7.61 -17.83
N MET A 123 -1.28 -8.59 -17.06
CA MET A 123 -1.44 -8.66 -15.60
C MET A 123 -0.47 -7.75 -14.83
N ASN A 124 0.39 -6.99 -15.51
CA ASN A 124 1.28 -6.05 -14.85
C ASN A 124 0.58 -4.68 -14.66
N PRO A 125 0.46 -4.17 -13.43
CA PRO A 125 -0.01 -2.80 -13.20
C PRO A 125 1.00 -1.73 -13.65
N GLY A 126 2.22 -2.13 -14.03
CA GLY A 126 3.31 -1.23 -14.42
C GLY A 126 4.13 -0.79 -13.21
N ILE A 127 4.66 0.44 -13.24
CA ILE A 127 5.37 1.00 -12.09
C ILE A 127 4.35 1.31 -11.00
N VAL A 128 4.38 0.51 -9.93
CA VAL A 128 3.50 0.72 -8.78
C VAL A 128 4.04 1.88 -7.95
N VAL A 129 3.27 2.96 -7.89
CA VAL A 129 3.59 4.12 -7.06
C VAL A 129 2.82 4.02 -5.75
N MET A 130 3.48 4.30 -4.62
CA MET A 130 2.82 4.32 -3.31
C MET A 130 1.67 5.33 -3.33
N SER A 131 0.48 4.90 -2.92
CA SER A 131 -0.66 5.78 -2.72
C SER A 131 -0.33 6.85 -1.65
N PRO A 132 -1.06 7.98 -1.63
CA PRO A 132 -0.93 8.97 -0.55
C PRO A 132 -1.20 8.38 0.84
N SER A 133 -2.14 7.43 0.96
CA SER A 133 -2.39 6.70 2.21
C SER A 133 -1.17 5.91 2.66
N MET A 134 -0.53 5.18 1.74
CA MET A 134 0.70 4.43 2.02
C MET A 134 1.88 5.35 2.31
N GLN A 135 2.01 6.49 1.60
CA GLN A 135 3.01 7.52 1.89
C GLN A 135 2.82 8.14 3.28
N ALA A 136 1.56 8.40 3.69
CA ALA A 136 1.23 8.91 5.01
C ALA A 136 1.69 7.94 6.11
N ALA A 137 1.40 6.65 5.94
CA ALA A 137 1.81 5.58 6.86
C ALA A 137 3.34 5.43 6.90
N PHE A 138 3.99 5.41 5.74
CA PHE A 138 5.44 5.33 5.62
C PHE A 138 6.15 6.50 6.33
N MET A 139 5.68 7.73 6.07
CA MET A 139 6.22 8.92 6.72
C MET A 139 5.85 9.00 8.21
N LYS A 140 4.72 8.41 8.64
CA LYS A 140 4.36 8.30 10.06
C LYS A 140 5.43 7.52 10.81
N VAL A 141 5.81 6.35 10.30
CA VAL A 141 6.89 5.53 10.89
C VAL A 141 8.25 6.25 10.83
N PHE A 142 8.58 6.86 9.69
CA PHE A 142 9.83 7.60 9.52
C PHE A 142 9.98 8.80 10.47
N ARG A 143 8.88 9.37 10.96
CA ARG A 143 8.92 10.51 11.89
C ARG A 143 9.03 10.09 13.36
N LEU A 144 8.78 8.82 13.70
CA LEU A 144 8.79 8.34 15.09
C LEU A 144 10.15 8.48 15.76
N LYS A 145 11.24 8.22 15.03
CA LYS A 145 12.61 8.27 15.56
C LYS A 145 13.47 9.31 14.84
N ASP A 146 14.58 9.69 15.47
CA ASP A 146 15.57 10.53 14.80
C ASP A 146 16.21 9.78 13.63
N LYS A 147 16.58 10.52 12.59
CA LYS A 147 17.16 9.95 11.36
C LYS A 147 18.41 9.11 11.63
N GLY A 148 19.22 9.50 12.62
CA GLY A 148 20.40 8.73 13.05
C GLY A 148 20.02 7.35 13.60
N LEU A 149 19.03 7.30 14.50
CA LEU A 149 18.52 6.06 15.08
C LEU A 149 17.80 5.20 14.03
N ILE A 150 17.05 5.81 13.10
CA ILE A 150 16.44 5.08 11.99
C ILE A 150 17.50 4.39 11.14
N ARG A 151 18.61 5.08 10.82
CA ARG A 151 19.73 4.49 10.08
C ARG A 151 20.37 3.33 10.85
N GLN A 152 20.42 3.41 12.17
CA GLN A 152 20.88 2.30 13.00
C GLN A 152 19.94 1.11 12.89
N CYS A 153 18.63 1.30 13.10
CA CYS A 153 17.63 0.23 12.93
C CYS A 153 17.71 -0.42 11.53
N LEU A 154 17.89 0.38 10.48
CA LEU A 154 18.06 -0.10 9.11
C LEU A 154 19.34 -0.94 8.95
N ARG A 155 20.48 -0.50 9.50
CA ARG A 155 21.75 -1.23 9.43
C ARG A 155 21.70 -2.57 10.16
N ASP A 156 20.90 -2.65 11.23
CA ASP A 156 20.79 -3.87 12.02
C ASP A 156 19.94 -4.94 11.31
N ILE A 157 18.77 -4.56 10.76
CA ILE A 157 17.82 -5.54 10.19
C ILE A 157 17.98 -5.83 8.69
N ILE A 158 18.45 -4.86 7.89
CA ILE A 158 18.58 -5.04 6.43
C ILE A 158 19.49 -6.23 6.07
N PRO A 159 20.66 -6.45 6.71
CA PRO A 159 21.49 -7.61 6.41
C PRO A 159 20.74 -8.94 6.61
N VAL A 160 19.89 -9.04 7.62
CA VAL A 160 19.06 -10.23 7.88
C VAL A 160 18.00 -10.40 6.79
N ILE A 161 17.39 -9.30 6.35
CA ILE A 161 16.40 -9.31 5.27
C ILE A 161 17.06 -9.74 3.96
N GLU A 162 18.17 -9.13 3.56
CA GLU A 162 18.86 -9.44 2.31
C GLU A 162 19.38 -10.88 2.30
N TYR A 163 19.94 -11.35 3.43
CA TYR A 163 20.32 -12.76 3.59
C TYR A 163 19.15 -13.69 3.25
N ARG A 164 17.99 -13.50 3.90
CA ARG A 164 16.80 -14.35 3.68
C ARG A 164 16.20 -14.27 2.28
N ASN A 165 16.29 -13.12 1.61
CA ASN A 165 15.61 -12.92 0.32
C ASN A 165 16.50 -13.19 -0.89
N ARG A 166 17.82 -13.10 -0.76
CA ARG A 166 18.74 -13.20 -1.89
C ARG A 166 19.77 -14.32 -1.78
N GLU A 167 20.26 -14.58 -0.57
CA GLU A 167 21.47 -15.40 -0.37
C GLU A 167 21.20 -16.69 0.42
N GLU A 168 20.01 -16.86 1.00
CA GLU A 168 19.69 -18.03 1.82
C GLU A 168 19.78 -19.32 0.99
N PRO A 169 20.66 -20.26 1.35
CA PRO A 169 20.81 -21.51 0.62
C PRO A 169 19.56 -22.38 0.78
N VAL A 170 19.31 -23.22 -0.23
CA VAL A 170 18.22 -24.20 -0.18
C VAL A 170 18.45 -25.12 1.02
N ARG A 171 17.44 -25.25 1.87
CA ARG A 171 17.44 -26.23 2.95
C ARG A 171 16.80 -27.50 2.47
N LEU A 172 17.57 -28.58 2.49
CA LEU A 172 16.99 -29.91 2.37
C LEU A 172 16.10 -30.12 3.60
N PRO A 173 14.86 -30.63 3.43
CA PRO A 173 14.13 -31.18 4.55
C PRO A 173 14.98 -32.33 5.07
N VAL A 174 15.66 -32.11 6.20
CA VAL A 174 16.44 -33.16 6.83
C VAL A 174 15.42 -34.07 7.49
N ASN A 175 14.85 -34.98 6.71
CA ASN A 175 14.22 -36.15 7.28
C ASN A 175 15.37 -36.90 7.98
N PRO A 176 15.32 -37.11 9.30
CA PRO A 176 16.41 -37.77 10.01
C PRO A 176 16.69 -39.18 9.45
N ALA A 177 15.73 -39.77 8.74
CA ALA A 177 15.87 -41.02 7.99
C ALA A 177 16.77 -40.90 6.74
N ASP A 178 16.72 -39.79 6.00
CA ASP A 178 17.46 -39.60 4.74
C ASP A 178 18.94 -39.24 4.96
N MET A 179 19.34 -39.03 6.22
CA MET A 179 20.75 -38.90 6.61
C MET A 179 21.46 -40.25 6.75
N ILE A 180 20.74 -41.36 6.60
CA ILE A 180 21.29 -42.71 6.51
C ILE A 180 21.12 -43.13 5.05
N PRO A 181 22.18 -43.19 4.23
CA PRO A 181 22.08 -43.78 2.90
C PRO A 181 21.54 -45.20 3.07
N GLU A 182 20.40 -45.52 2.43
CA GLU A 182 19.86 -46.88 2.43
C GLU A 182 20.93 -47.82 1.84
N GLY A 183 21.57 -48.59 2.72
CA GLY A 183 22.68 -49.49 2.37
C GLY A 183 24.04 -49.16 2.99
N GLU A 184 24.22 -48.03 3.67
CA GLU A 184 25.42 -47.77 4.49
C GLU A 184 25.18 -47.97 5.98
N ALA A 185 26.10 -48.70 6.60
CA ALA A 185 26.15 -49.08 8.00
C ALA A 185 25.79 -47.95 8.98
N ASP A 186 24.71 -48.16 9.71
CA ASP A 186 24.25 -47.31 10.78
C ASP A 186 25.29 -47.24 11.93
N THR A 187 25.47 -46.01 12.39
CA THR A 187 26.20 -45.56 13.57
C THR A 187 27.72 -45.57 13.51
N LEU A 188 28.27 -44.44 13.96
CA LEU A 188 29.58 -44.23 14.56
C LEU A 188 30.11 -45.40 15.42
N ASN A 189 29.25 -46.30 15.90
CA ASN A 189 29.60 -47.50 16.67
C ASN A 189 30.08 -48.66 15.79
N GLN A 190 29.61 -48.81 14.55
CA GLN A 190 30.18 -49.78 13.60
C GLN A 190 31.50 -49.29 13.02
N LYS A 191 31.64 -48.01 12.65
CA LYS A 191 32.96 -47.43 12.34
C LYS A 191 33.92 -47.47 13.54
N LYS A 192 33.43 -47.29 14.78
CA LYS A 192 34.24 -47.55 15.98
C LYS A 192 34.63 -49.02 16.10
N ARG A 193 33.73 -49.98 15.85
CA ARG A 193 34.02 -51.42 15.83
C ARG A 193 35.03 -51.78 14.75
N GLU A 194 34.88 -51.27 13.54
CA GLU A 194 35.80 -51.50 12.42
C GLU A 194 37.17 -50.82 12.64
N ILE A 195 37.21 -49.64 13.26
CA ILE A 195 38.46 -48.99 13.70
C ILE A 195 39.08 -49.76 14.88
N PHE A 196 38.29 -50.43 15.72
CA PHE A 196 38.76 -51.32 16.79
C PHE A 196 39.22 -52.69 16.28
N GLU A 197 38.62 -53.22 15.22
CA GLU A 197 39.01 -54.49 14.58
C GLU A 197 40.23 -54.29 13.66
N ARG A 198 40.34 -53.13 12.99
CA ARG A 198 41.59 -52.70 12.33
C ARG A 198 42.71 -52.35 13.32
N ARG A 199 42.42 -52.27 14.62
CA ARG A 199 43.38 -52.04 15.71
C ARG A 199 44.17 -53.28 16.07
N GLU A 200 43.71 -54.48 15.67
CA GLU A 200 44.35 -55.75 16.01
C GLU A 200 45.30 -56.30 14.92
N LYS A 201 45.35 -55.71 13.73
CA LYS A 201 46.14 -56.27 12.60
C LYS A 201 47.04 -55.28 11.83
N GLY A 202 47.38 -54.11 12.37
CA GLY A 202 48.19 -53.15 11.63
C GLY A 202 49.13 -52.32 12.49
N ASP A 203 50.38 -52.73 12.56
CA ASP A 203 51.51 -52.05 13.23
C ASP A 203 51.91 -50.71 12.59
N ASN A 204 51.22 -50.22 11.56
CA ASN A 204 51.67 -49.09 10.74
C ASN A 204 50.95 -47.75 11.00
N PHE A 205 50.14 -47.62 12.05
CA PHE A 205 49.50 -46.33 12.43
C PHE A 205 49.82 -45.85 13.84
N ALA A 206 50.81 -46.46 14.51
CA ALA A 206 51.25 -46.04 15.84
C ALA A 206 51.88 -44.63 15.83
N GLU A 207 52.53 -44.22 14.74
CA GLU A 207 53.20 -42.92 14.62
C GLU A 207 52.28 -41.76 14.21
N LEU A 208 51.09 -42.04 13.68
CA LEU A 208 50.12 -40.99 13.25
C LEU A 208 49.03 -40.70 14.28
N ARG A 209 49.19 -41.20 15.51
CA ARG A 209 48.37 -40.80 16.65
C ARG A 209 49.14 -39.74 17.43
N LEU A 210 48.61 -38.51 17.47
CA LEU A 210 48.87 -37.61 18.59
C LEU A 210 48.37 -38.30 19.86
N HIS A 211 49.22 -39.15 20.44
CA HIS A 211 48.97 -40.02 21.59
C HIS A 211 48.84 -39.25 22.91
N ASP A 212 49.10 -37.95 22.89
CA ASP A 212 49.01 -37.12 24.06
C ASP A 212 47.54 -36.70 24.29
N LYS A 213 46.83 -37.41 25.16
CA LYS A 213 45.48 -37.04 25.64
C LYS A 213 45.43 -35.59 26.11
N ARG A 214 46.56 -35.05 26.62
CA ARG A 214 46.70 -33.65 27.03
C ARG A 214 46.73 -32.72 25.83
N SER A 215 47.40 -33.07 24.73
CA SER A 215 47.39 -32.29 23.47
C SER A 215 46.00 -32.21 22.85
N GLN A 216 45.23 -33.31 22.84
CA GLN A 216 43.86 -33.33 22.34
C GLN A 216 42.91 -32.54 23.25
N ALA A 217 43.08 -32.63 24.57
CA ALA A 217 42.34 -31.81 25.52
C ALA A 217 42.64 -30.32 25.35
N LYS A 218 43.91 -29.94 25.13
CA LYS A 218 44.32 -28.56 24.81
C LYS A 218 43.70 -28.06 23.50
N LEU A 219 43.63 -28.90 22.47
CA LEU A 219 42.98 -28.54 21.20
C LEU A 219 41.46 -28.33 21.39
N ARG A 220 40.77 -29.26 22.06
CA ARG A 220 39.34 -29.12 22.40
C ARG A 220 39.08 -27.88 23.24
N PHE A 221 39.95 -27.59 24.20
CA PHE A 221 39.88 -26.39 25.01
C PHE A 221 40.02 -25.12 24.15
N LYS A 222 40.99 -25.05 23.23
CA LYS A 222 41.15 -23.92 22.31
C LYS A 222 39.94 -23.74 21.39
N ILE A 223 39.38 -24.82 20.84
CA ILE A 223 38.17 -24.76 20.01
C ILE A 223 36.99 -24.24 20.83
N ARG A 224 36.74 -24.80 22.02
CA ARG A 224 35.70 -24.34 22.93
C ARG A 224 35.88 -22.87 23.31
N GLN A 225 37.09 -22.45 23.65
CA GLN A 225 37.40 -21.06 23.98
C GLN A 225 37.07 -20.12 22.81
N ARG A 226 37.35 -20.54 21.57
CA ARG A 226 36.98 -19.79 20.36
C ARG A 226 35.46 -19.76 20.14
N LEU A 227 34.77 -20.87 20.34
CA LEU A 227 33.31 -20.96 20.20
C LEU A 227 32.59 -20.14 21.27
N LEU A 228 33.02 -20.20 22.53
CA LEU A 228 32.48 -19.39 23.63
C LEU A 228 32.68 -17.90 23.35
N LYS A 229 33.84 -17.50 22.81
CA LYS A 229 34.10 -16.10 22.42
C LYS A 229 33.07 -15.56 21.41
N PHE A 230 32.57 -16.41 20.51
CA PHE A 230 31.61 -16.04 19.46
C PHE A 230 30.20 -16.61 19.63
N GLN A 231 29.89 -17.14 20.82
CA GLN A 231 28.63 -17.82 21.09
C GLN A 231 27.41 -16.96 20.71
N ARG A 232 27.43 -15.66 21.05
CA ARG A 232 26.33 -14.73 20.73
C ARG A 232 26.12 -14.55 19.22
N GLN A 233 27.20 -14.47 18.45
CA GLN A 233 27.13 -14.28 16.99
C GLN A 233 26.60 -15.54 16.30
N LEU A 234 27.10 -16.72 16.72
CA LEU A 234 26.61 -18.01 16.23
C LEU A 234 25.14 -18.25 16.59
N ALA A 235 24.72 -17.83 17.78
CA ALA A 235 23.32 -17.95 18.21
C ALA A 235 22.39 -17.11 17.32
N VAL A 236 22.77 -15.88 16.95
CA VAL A 236 21.98 -15.05 16.02
C VAL A 236 21.89 -15.70 14.64
N ALA A 237 23.00 -16.18 14.08
CA ALA A 237 23.00 -16.85 12.78
C ALA A 237 22.08 -18.09 12.79
N ASN A 238 22.14 -18.91 13.85
CA ASN A 238 21.27 -20.07 14.00
C ASN A 238 19.80 -19.69 14.23
N ALA A 239 19.51 -18.64 15.01
CA ALA A 239 18.15 -18.14 15.20
C ALA A 239 17.55 -17.62 13.88
N VAL A 240 18.34 -16.87 13.10
CA VAL A 240 17.95 -16.39 11.77
C VAL A 240 17.67 -17.58 10.87
N ALA A 241 18.52 -18.60 10.92
CA ALA A 241 18.32 -19.82 10.16
C ALA A 241 17.02 -20.52 10.60
N SER A 242 16.91 -20.95 11.85
CA SER A 242 15.73 -21.65 12.40
C SER A 242 14.41 -20.86 12.39
N ARG A 243 14.40 -19.62 11.87
CA ARG A 243 13.23 -18.72 11.81
C ARG A 243 12.63 -18.41 13.18
N SER A 244 13.44 -18.50 14.23
CA SER A 244 13.04 -18.28 15.63
C SER A 244 13.32 -16.85 16.13
N VAL A 245 13.49 -15.91 15.20
CA VAL A 245 13.74 -14.49 15.53
C VAL A 245 12.41 -13.79 15.81
N LEU A 246 12.26 -13.27 17.03
CA LEU A 246 11.19 -12.34 17.36
C LEU A 246 11.60 -10.93 16.93
N TYR A 247 10.88 -10.35 15.98
CA TYR A 247 11.14 -8.99 15.51
C TYR A 247 10.76 -7.97 16.58
N SER A 248 11.73 -7.12 16.96
CA SER A 248 11.48 -6.00 17.85
C SER A 248 10.81 -4.83 17.12
N ALA A 249 10.37 -3.81 17.86
CA ALA A 249 9.84 -2.58 17.27
C ALA A 249 10.90 -1.86 16.41
N ASP A 250 12.18 -1.93 16.77
CA ASP A 250 13.27 -1.32 15.99
C ASP A 250 13.51 -2.08 14.69
N ASP A 251 13.46 -3.41 14.74
CA ASP A 251 13.52 -4.26 13.55
C ASP A 251 12.31 -4.00 12.64
N ALA A 252 11.11 -3.83 13.21
CA ALA A 252 9.90 -3.54 12.47
C ALA A 252 9.95 -2.19 11.74
N ILE A 253 10.54 -1.15 12.36
CA ILE A 253 10.78 0.15 11.71
C ILE A 253 11.68 -0.05 10.50
N GLY A 254 12.82 -0.72 10.68
CA GLY A 254 13.76 -0.96 9.58
C GLY A 254 13.16 -1.83 8.48
N TYR A 255 12.41 -2.88 8.86
CA TYR A 255 11.71 -3.77 7.94
C TYR A 255 10.70 -3.01 7.09
N PHE A 256 9.82 -2.21 7.71
CA PHE A 256 8.81 -1.46 6.98
C PHE A 256 9.41 -0.38 6.07
N LEU A 257 10.41 0.36 6.55
CA LEU A 257 11.03 1.43 5.76
C LEU A 257 11.84 0.90 4.58
N PHE A 258 12.43 -0.29 4.69
CA PHE A 258 13.18 -0.92 3.62
C PHE A 258 12.29 -1.73 2.65
N ARG A 259 11.36 -2.53 3.17
CA ARG A 259 10.53 -3.46 2.38
C ARG A 259 9.16 -2.92 2.02
N GLY A 260 8.70 -1.83 2.64
CA GLY A 260 7.32 -1.35 2.52
C GLY A 260 6.87 -1.17 1.07
N ALA A 261 7.66 -0.49 0.25
CA ALA A 261 7.33 -0.28 -1.17
C ALA A 261 7.37 -1.59 -1.98
N ALA A 262 8.34 -2.47 -1.71
CA ALA A 262 8.46 -3.74 -2.40
C ALA A 262 7.28 -4.67 -2.12
N MET A 263 6.88 -4.79 -0.84
CA MET A 263 5.71 -5.57 -0.43
C MET A 263 4.42 -4.97 -0.99
N TYR A 264 4.26 -3.65 -0.91
CA TYR A 264 3.12 -2.94 -1.48
C TYR A 264 2.96 -3.21 -2.98
N ALA A 265 4.06 -3.15 -3.75
CA ALA A 265 4.05 -3.46 -5.18
C ALA A 265 3.72 -4.93 -5.46
N GLY A 266 4.29 -5.86 -4.69
CA GLY A 266 4.00 -7.29 -4.79
C GLY A 266 2.51 -7.59 -4.55
N MET A 267 1.91 -6.99 -3.51
CA MET A 267 0.48 -7.15 -3.23
C MET A 267 -0.41 -6.55 -4.33
N HIS A 268 -0.07 -5.36 -4.84
CA HIS A 268 -0.79 -4.73 -5.96
C HIS A 268 -0.77 -5.61 -7.21
N ARG A 269 0.35 -6.27 -7.52
CA ARG A 269 0.43 -7.21 -8.65
C ARG A 269 -0.56 -8.38 -8.51
N VAL A 270 -0.68 -8.96 -7.32
CA VAL A 270 -1.59 -10.09 -7.07
C VAL A 270 -3.04 -9.64 -7.11
N PHE A 271 -3.39 -8.56 -6.39
CA PHE A 271 -4.77 -8.06 -6.36
C PHE A 271 -5.24 -7.53 -7.72
N PHE A 272 -4.34 -6.99 -8.55
CA PHE A 272 -4.67 -6.56 -9.90
C PHE A 272 -5.13 -7.73 -10.77
N GLU A 273 -4.41 -8.86 -10.73
CA GLU A 273 -4.82 -10.07 -11.44
C GLU A 273 -6.08 -10.70 -10.83
N LEU A 274 -6.18 -10.74 -9.51
CA LEU A 274 -7.36 -11.25 -8.82
C LEU A 274 -8.63 -10.50 -9.24
N SER A 275 -8.56 -9.17 -9.33
CA SER A 275 -9.70 -8.33 -9.74
C SER A 275 -10.13 -8.56 -11.20
N LYS A 276 -9.19 -8.96 -12.07
CA LYS A 276 -9.47 -9.29 -13.46
C LYS A 276 -10.09 -10.67 -13.60
N GLN A 277 -9.61 -11.64 -12.83
CA GLN A 277 -10.10 -13.03 -12.90
C GLN A 277 -11.43 -13.21 -12.17
N LEU A 278 -11.64 -12.52 -11.04
CA LEU A 278 -12.83 -12.64 -10.20
C LEU A 278 -13.48 -11.25 -9.98
N PRO A 279 -14.12 -10.65 -11.01
CA PRO A 279 -14.64 -9.28 -10.95
C PRO A 279 -15.80 -9.08 -9.95
N HIS A 280 -16.53 -10.15 -9.63
CA HIS A 280 -17.66 -10.08 -8.68
C HIS A 280 -17.23 -10.39 -7.23
N PHE A 281 -15.97 -10.73 -7.00
CA PHE A 281 -15.48 -11.03 -5.66
C PHE A 281 -15.31 -9.74 -4.86
N VAL A 282 -16.07 -9.59 -3.78
CA VAL A 282 -15.97 -8.46 -2.85
C VAL A 282 -15.81 -9.02 -1.43
N PRO A 283 -14.58 -9.04 -0.87
CA PRO A 283 -14.35 -9.60 0.46
C PRO A 283 -14.99 -8.69 1.54
N LYS A 284 -16.12 -9.13 2.10
CA LYS A 284 -16.78 -8.44 3.23
C LYS A 284 -15.99 -8.59 4.53
N THR A 285 -15.31 -9.72 4.70
CA THR A 285 -14.43 -10.02 5.84
C THR A 285 -13.08 -10.50 5.32
N MET A 286 -11.99 -10.06 5.94
CA MET A 286 -10.63 -10.41 5.54
C MET A 286 -9.80 -10.83 6.75
N LEU A 287 -9.16 -11.99 6.65
CA LEU A 287 -8.14 -12.47 7.59
C LEU A 287 -6.76 -12.30 6.94
N ASP A 288 -5.83 -11.67 7.65
CA ASP A 288 -4.46 -11.42 7.18
C ASP A 288 -3.46 -12.17 8.06
N PHE A 289 -3.10 -13.39 7.65
CA PHE A 289 -2.18 -14.24 8.41
C PHE A 289 -0.76 -13.67 8.38
N GLY A 290 -0.22 -13.34 9.55
CA GLY A 290 1.11 -12.73 9.65
C GLY A 290 1.15 -11.31 9.10
N ALA A 291 0.04 -10.55 9.23
CA ALA A 291 -0.14 -9.21 8.66
C ALA A 291 1.04 -8.24 8.89
N GLY A 292 1.76 -8.38 10.02
CA GLY A 292 2.99 -7.64 10.30
C GLY A 292 2.80 -6.13 10.21
N THR A 293 3.22 -5.54 9.10
CA THR A 293 3.11 -4.10 8.82
C THR A 293 1.75 -3.66 8.24
N GLY A 294 0.86 -4.60 7.91
CA GLY A 294 -0.49 -4.32 7.39
C GLY A 294 -0.54 -3.85 5.93
N THR A 295 0.51 -4.10 5.13
CA THR A 295 0.59 -3.65 3.73
C THR A 295 -0.43 -4.35 2.84
N SER A 296 -0.64 -5.65 3.03
CA SER A 296 -1.67 -6.48 2.37
C SER A 296 -3.08 -5.95 2.64
N THR A 297 -3.40 -5.75 3.92
CA THR A 297 -4.67 -5.16 4.35
C THR A 297 -4.90 -3.76 3.74
N LEU A 298 -3.87 -2.90 3.71
CA LEU A 298 -3.99 -1.58 3.09
C LEU A 298 -4.29 -1.66 1.60
N VAL A 299 -3.55 -2.48 0.85
CA VAL A 299 -3.79 -2.65 -0.61
C VAL A 299 -5.18 -3.22 -0.87
N ALA A 300 -5.63 -4.20 -0.06
CA ALA A 300 -6.99 -4.73 -0.19
C ALA A 300 -8.04 -3.63 -0.02
N LYS A 301 -7.86 -2.73 0.95
CA LYS A 301 -8.75 -1.57 1.13
C LYS A 301 -8.71 -0.63 -0.09
N GLU A 302 -7.54 -0.38 -0.65
CA GLU A 302 -7.39 0.47 -1.85
C GLU A 302 -8.04 -0.14 -3.10
N VAL A 303 -8.00 -1.46 -3.25
CA VAL A 303 -8.51 -2.18 -4.42
C VAL A 303 -10.03 -2.36 -4.36
N TYR A 304 -10.57 -2.74 -3.20
CA TYR A 304 -12.00 -3.06 -3.05
C TYR A 304 -12.83 -1.87 -2.57
N ASP A 305 -12.23 -0.84 -1.97
CA ASP A 305 -12.96 0.32 -1.46
C ASP A 305 -12.15 1.64 -1.56
N PRO A 306 -11.82 2.07 -2.80
CA PRO A 306 -11.00 3.26 -3.03
C PRO A 306 -11.65 4.58 -2.58
N GLY A 307 -12.99 4.66 -2.55
CA GLY A 307 -13.72 5.88 -2.18
C GLY A 307 -13.71 6.17 -0.67
N ALA A 308 -13.52 5.13 0.14
CA ALA A 308 -13.56 5.17 1.60
C ALA A 308 -12.24 5.55 2.28
N LEU A 309 -11.17 5.72 1.52
CA LEU A 309 -9.83 6.04 2.02
C LEU A 309 -9.77 7.47 2.56
N ALA A 310 -8.88 7.69 3.54
CA ALA A 310 -8.62 9.03 4.06
C ALA A 310 -7.99 9.95 3.01
N TYR A 311 -7.10 9.41 2.18
CA TYR A 311 -6.47 10.14 1.08
C TYR A 311 -6.89 9.55 -0.28
N PRO A 312 -7.13 10.39 -1.29
CA PRO A 312 -7.50 9.92 -2.62
C PRO A 312 -6.33 9.19 -3.30
N LEU A 313 -6.63 8.20 -4.13
CA LEU A 313 -5.63 7.52 -4.95
C LEU A 313 -5.19 8.39 -6.14
N TYR A 314 -4.00 8.13 -6.67
CA TYR A 314 -3.58 8.73 -7.93
C TYR A 314 -4.34 8.10 -9.10
N ARG A 315 -5.48 8.68 -9.45
CA ARG A 315 -6.41 8.19 -10.48
C ARG A 315 -5.85 7.98 -11.89
N SER A 316 -4.70 8.59 -12.21
CA SER A 316 -4.06 8.48 -13.51
C SER A 316 -3.21 7.21 -13.70
N LEU A 317 -3.07 6.39 -12.67
CA LEU A 317 -2.23 5.19 -12.68
C LEU A 317 -3.02 3.95 -13.11
N ARG A 318 -2.36 3.02 -13.80
CA ARG A 318 -2.98 1.74 -14.18
C ARG A 318 -3.39 0.91 -12.97
N GLN A 319 -2.62 0.96 -11.88
CA GLN A 319 -2.93 0.26 -10.62
C GLN A 319 -4.27 0.67 -9.98
N THR A 320 -4.92 1.77 -10.42
CA THR A 320 -6.22 2.18 -9.88
C THR A 320 -7.40 1.73 -10.75
N MET A 321 -7.14 1.07 -11.89
CA MET A 321 -8.17 0.49 -12.76
C MET A 321 -8.30 -1.01 -12.45
N GLN A 322 -9.20 -1.34 -11.53
CA GLN A 322 -9.46 -2.72 -11.09
C GLN A 322 -10.76 -3.25 -11.71
N GLY A 323 -10.86 -4.57 -11.85
CA GLY A 323 -12.03 -5.24 -12.44
C GLY A 323 -13.19 -5.49 -11.48
N ASN A 324 -13.05 -5.13 -10.20
CA ASN A 324 -14.06 -5.43 -9.18
C ASN A 324 -15.29 -4.52 -9.29
N ASP A 325 -16.49 -5.04 -9.01
CA ASP A 325 -17.75 -4.28 -9.05
C ASP A 325 -17.73 -2.98 -8.20
N SER A 326 -17.19 -3.06 -6.98
CA SER A 326 -17.05 -1.90 -6.09
C SER A 326 -16.09 -0.85 -6.66
N SER A 327 -14.97 -1.30 -7.24
CA SER A 327 -13.98 -0.42 -7.87
C SER A 327 -14.52 0.20 -9.15
N SER A 328 -15.21 -0.57 -9.99
CA SER A 328 -15.87 -0.07 -11.21
C SER A 328 -16.90 1.02 -10.88
N THR A 329 -17.64 0.88 -9.79
CA THR A 329 -18.59 1.91 -9.33
C THR A 329 -17.88 3.22 -8.98
N HIS A 330 -16.75 3.15 -8.27
CA HIS A 330 -15.93 4.33 -7.97
C HIS A 330 -15.27 4.93 -9.23
N GLN A 331 -14.70 4.10 -10.10
CA GLN A 331 -14.08 4.51 -11.36
C GLN A 331 -15.09 5.22 -12.27
N LEU A 332 -16.34 4.73 -12.32
CA LEU A 332 -17.42 5.37 -13.08
C LEU A 332 -17.71 6.80 -12.58
N ALA A 333 -17.66 7.05 -11.27
CA ALA A 333 -17.81 8.40 -10.72
C ALA A 333 -16.66 9.33 -11.16
N GLU A 334 -15.42 8.84 -11.12
CA GLU A 334 -14.23 9.57 -11.61
C GLU A 334 -14.25 9.83 -13.11
N LEU A 335 -14.69 8.85 -13.90
CA LEU A 335 -14.88 8.97 -15.35
C LEU A 335 -15.95 10.02 -15.67
N ARG A 336 -17.05 10.03 -14.92
CA ARG A 336 -18.11 11.04 -15.07
C ARG A 336 -17.60 12.43 -14.74
N TYR A 337 -16.81 12.60 -13.68
CA TYR A 337 -16.17 13.87 -13.36
C TYR A 337 -15.33 14.39 -14.55
N ASP A 338 -14.54 13.51 -15.17
CA ASP A 338 -13.76 13.86 -16.37
C ASP A 338 -14.65 14.24 -17.57
N LEU A 339 -15.71 13.46 -17.83
CA LEU A 339 -16.64 13.74 -18.92
C LEU A 339 -17.38 15.07 -18.73
N GLN A 340 -17.92 15.32 -17.53
CA GLN A 340 -18.63 16.57 -17.22
C GLN A 340 -17.71 17.77 -17.32
N ARG A 341 -16.47 17.65 -16.86
CA ARG A 341 -15.47 18.71 -16.97
C ARG A 341 -15.15 19.05 -18.41
N LEU A 342 -15.05 18.06 -19.29
CA LEU A 342 -14.78 18.28 -20.71
C LEU A 342 -16.03 18.72 -21.50
N GLN A 343 -17.22 18.40 -21.00
CA GLN A 343 -18.52 18.82 -21.56
C GLN A 343 -19.00 20.20 -21.06
N ARG A 344 -18.14 20.96 -20.35
CA ARG A 344 -18.48 22.25 -19.70
C ARG A 344 -19.12 23.31 -20.61
N ASN A 345 -19.00 23.23 -21.94
CA ASN A 345 -19.69 24.14 -22.85
C ASN A 345 -21.24 24.06 -22.82
N ASN A 346 -21.83 22.98 -22.30
CA ASN A 346 -23.30 22.83 -22.24
C ASN A 346 -23.88 22.93 -20.82
N ALA A 347 -23.09 22.63 -19.78
CA ALA A 347 -23.54 22.63 -18.39
C ALA A 347 -23.77 24.05 -17.82
N GLU A 348 -23.12 25.07 -18.39
CA GLU A 348 -23.34 26.47 -18.01
C GLU A 348 -24.81 26.90 -18.21
N LYS A 349 -25.50 26.37 -19.24
CA LYS A 349 -26.92 26.69 -19.50
C LYS A 349 -27.88 26.10 -18.45
N LYS A 350 -27.49 25.05 -17.72
CA LYS A 350 -28.30 24.45 -16.64
C LYS A 350 -27.93 25.08 -15.29
N LYS A 351 -26.64 25.42 -15.08
CA LYS A 351 -26.15 26.18 -13.92
C LYS A 351 -26.79 27.56 -13.84
N VAL A 352 -26.96 28.27 -14.97
CA VAL A 352 -27.65 29.56 -15.00
C VAL A 352 -29.11 29.46 -14.54
N ARG A 353 -29.82 28.38 -14.91
CA ARG A 353 -31.22 28.16 -14.47
C ARG A 353 -31.32 27.85 -12.97
N PHE A 354 -30.45 26.99 -12.46
CA PHE A 354 -30.42 26.67 -11.03
C PHE A 354 -29.98 27.87 -10.17
N MET A 355 -28.97 28.62 -10.62
CA MET A 355 -28.52 29.84 -9.93
C MET A 355 -29.57 30.96 -9.98
N ALA A 356 -30.37 31.04 -11.04
CA ALA A 356 -31.48 32.00 -11.12
C ALA A 356 -32.58 31.68 -10.10
N VAL A 357 -32.99 30.41 -9.99
CA VAL A 357 -34.02 29.97 -9.02
C VAL A 357 -33.50 30.09 -7.57
N ALA A 358 -32.26 29.67 -7.31
CA ALA A 358 -31.65 29.81 -5.98
C ALA A 358 -31.45 31.29 -5.58
N ALA A 359 -31.10 32.17 -6.52
CA ALA A 359 -30.99 33.60 -6.25
C ALA A 359 -32.34 34.29 -5.98
N LEU A 360 -33.43 33.81 -6.58
CA LEU A 360 -34.80 34.30 -6.31
C LEU A 360 -35.29 33.85 -4.92
N LEU A 361 -34.94 32.63 -4.51
CA LEU A 361 -35.21 32.08 -3.17
C LEU A 361 -34.44 32.83 -2.07
N GLU A 362 -33.13 33.05 -2.24
CA GLU A 362 -32.29 33.78 -1.27
C GLU A 362 -32.63 35.28 -1.16
N ARG A 363 -33.27 35.86 -2.18
CA ARG A 363 -33.75 37.25 -2.16
C ARG A 363 -35.13 37.42 -1.52
N GLY A 364 -35.82 36.33 -1.18
CA GLY A 364 -37.18 36.37 -0.62
C GLY A 364 -38.25 36.86 -1.60
N GLU A 365 -37.96 36.87 -2.91
CA GLU A 365 -38.89 37.33 -3.96
C GLU A 365 -39.91 36.24 -4.34
N VAL A 366 -39.64 34.98 -4.00
CA VAL A 366 -40.52 33.83 -4.23
C VAL A 366 -40.56 33.01 -2.95
N ASP A 367 -41.74 32.83 -2.37
CA ASP A 367 -41.90 31.94 -1.23
C ASP A 367 -41.73 30.49 -1.73
N PRO A 368 -40.90 29.63 -1.10
CA PRO A 368 -40.82 28.22 -1.46
C PRO A 368 -42.18 27.51 -1.51
N ALA A 369 -43.18 28.02 -0.78
CA ALA A 369 -44.56 27.55 -0.82
C ALA A 369 -45.29 27.82 -2.15
N ASP A 370 -44.86 28.81 -2.94
CA ASP A 370 -45.50 29.23 -4.20
C ASP A 370 -44.99 28.46 -5.43
N LEU A 371 -43.95 27.64 -5.25
CA LEU A 371 -43.43 26.80 -6.32
C LEU A 371 -44.39 25.63 -6.61
N PRO A 372 -44.51 25.14 -7.85
CA PRO A 372 -45.21 23.90 -8.13
C PRO A 372 -44.57 22.73 -7.35
N ASP A 373 -45.39 21.81 -6.82
CA ASP A 373 -44.92 20.71 -5.95
C ASP A 373 -43.84 19.85 -6.62
N ASP A 374 -43.94 19.64 -7.94
CA ASP A 374 -42.93 18.91 -8.73
C ASP A 374 -41.55 19.60 -8.70
N LEU A 375 -41.54 20.93 -8.79
CA LEU A 375 -40.31 21.72 -8.74
C LEU A 375 -39.73 21.77 -7.32
N ARG A 376 -40.57 21.83 -6.29
CA ARG A 376 -40.11 21.76 -4.89
C ARG A 376 -39.44 20.42 -4.59
N ARG A 377 -40.04 19.32 -5.05
CA ARG A 377 -39.47 17.97 -4.91
C ARG A 377 -38.14 17.85 -5.64
N GLU A 378 -38.05 18.30 -6.90
CA GLU A 378 -36.80 18.25 -7.66
C GLU A 378 -35.68 19.08 -6.97
N ILE A 379 -36.01 20.28 -6.49
CA ILE A 379 -35.05 21.15 -5.78
C ILE A 379 -34.62 20.50 -4.46
N GLY A 380 -35.56 19.96 -3.67
CA GLY A 380 -35.29 19.29 -2.40
C GLY A 380 -34.37 18.08 -2.57
N GLU A 381 -34.65 17.21 -3.56
CA GLU A 381 -33.81 16.05 -3.87
C GLU A 381 -32.39 16.45 -4.28
N VAL A 382 -32.26 17.45 -5.17
CA VAL A 382 -30.95 17.96 -5.62
C VAL A 382 -30.18 18.59 -4.46
N ALA A 383 -30.84 19.32 -3.58
CA ALA A 383 -30.23 19.94 -2.41
C ALA A 383 -29.74 18.90 -1.40
N ALA A 384 -30.55 17.88 -1.08
CA ALA A 384 -30.16 16.79 -0.18
C ALA A 384 -28.93 16.03 -0.71
N VAL A 385 -28.93 15.76 -2.01
CA VAL A 385 -27.80 15.16 -2.73
C VAL A 385 -26.54 16.03 -2.63
N ALA A 386 -26.67 17.34 -2.88
CA ALA A 386 -25.53 18.27 -2.80
C ALA A 386 -24.98 18.37 -1.36
N ALA A 387 -25.85 18.32 -0.35
CA ALA A 387 -25.46 18.31 1.06
C ALA A 387 -24.67 17.03 1.42
N ALA A 388 -25.14 15.85 0.98
CA ALA A 388 -24.41 14.59 1.16
C ALA A 388 -23.03 14.61 0.48
N ALA A 389 -22.95 15.13 -0.75
CA ALA A 389 -21.69 15.30 -1.46
C ALA A 389 -20.74 16.27 -0.75
N LYS A 390 -21.27 17.34 -0.12
CA LYS A 390 -20.48 18.27 0.71
C LYS A 390 -19.90 17.57 1.94
N LYS A 391 -20.68 16.73 2.62
CA LYS A 391 -20.20 15.93 3.78
C LYS A 391 -19.04 15.02 3.39
N GLU A 392 -19.16 14.32 2.26
CA GLU A 392 -18.10 13.46 1.74
C GLU A 392 -16.86 14.28 1.33
N ARG A 393 -17.05 15.44 0.70
CA ARG A 393 -15.96 16.37 0.35
C ARG A 393 -15.17 16.80 1.58
N LEU A 394 -15.86 17.25 2.64
CA LEU A 394 -15.21 17.66 3.89
C LEU A 394 -14.42 16.52 4.53
N THR A 395 -14.95 15.29 4.47
CA THR A 395 -14.24 14.09 4.95
C THR A 395 -12.93 13.87 4.18
N ARG A 396 -12.95 14.01 2.85
CA ARG A 396 -11.75 13.87 2.00
C ARG A 396 -10.74 15.01 2.21
N GLU A 397 -11.20 16.23 2.40
CA GLU A 397 -10.34 17.40 2.66
C GLU A 397 -9.69 17.33 4.05
N ALA A 398 -10.44 16.85 5.05
CA ALA A 398 -9.94 16.68 6.42
C ALA A 398 -9.11 15.39 6.60
N HIS A 399 -9.19 14.44 5.65
CA HIS A 399 -8.59 13.10 5.75
C HIS A 399 -9.05 12.32 7.00
N ALA A 400 -10.25 12.59 7.49
CA ALA A 400 -10.82 12.00 8.71
C ALA A 400 -12.33 11.86 8.58
N ARG A 401 -12.85 10.66 8.92
CA ARG A 401 -14.29 10.40 9.06
C ARG A 401 -14.81 11.03 10.34
N HIS A 402 -16.14 11.17 10.44
CA HIS A 402 -16.82 11.76 11.58
C HIS A 402 -16.36 13.21 11.84
N ARG A 403 -16.04 13.95 10.78
CA ARG A 403 -15.61 15.34 10.87
C ARG A 403 -16.77 16.28 11.25
N ASP A 404 -17.97 15.89 10.86
CA ASP A 404 -19.25 16.58 11.12
C ASP A 404 -19.51 16.83 12.60
N VAL A 405 -19.14 15.91 13.50
CA VAL A 405 -19.33 16.12 14.96
C VAL A 405 -18.25 17.01 15.60
N VAL A 406 -17.16 17.30 14.88
CA VAL A 406 -16.06 18.15 15.35
C VAL A 406 -16.27 19.61 14.91
N ASP A 407 -17.09 19.81 13.89
CA ASP A 407 -17.48 21.15 13.47
C ASP A 407 -18.37 21.78 14.56
N GLY A 408 -18.30 23.12 14.72
CA GLY A 408 -19.05 23.84 15.76
C GLY A 408 -20.57 23.93 15.50
N THR A 409 -21.10 23.04 14.66
CA THR A 409 -22.54 22.92 14.39
C THR A 409 -23.21 22.21 15.55
N GLU A 410 -24.41 22.67 15.91
CA GLU A 410 -25.23 22.01 16.93
C GLU A 410 -25.52 20.56 16.52
N TRP A 411 -25.53 19.66 17.50
CA TRP A 411 -25.81 18.25 17.26
C TRP A 411 -27.32 18.03 17.15
N GLU A 412 -27.71 17.22 16.17
CA GLU A 412 -29.11 16.83 16.01
C GLU A 412 -29.58 16.02 17.23
N SER A 413 -30.75 16.38 17.77
CA SER A 413 -31.39 15.63 18.85
C SER A 413 -32.09 14.39 18.29
N GLY A 414 -31.98 13.24 18.96
CA GLY A 414 -32.77 12.04 18.64
C GLY A 414 -31.99 10.73 18.78
N ASP A 415 -30.80 10.62 18.17
CA ASP A 415 -30.01 9.37 18.15
C ASP A 415 -28.52 9.61 18.41
N PRO A 416 -28.12 10.05 19.63
CA PRO A 416 -26.73 10.40 19.94
C PRO A 416 -25.78 9.18 19.94
N LEU A 417 -26.32 7.97 20.14
CA LEU A 417 -25.56 6.72 20.16
C LEU A 417 -25.61 5.96 18.83
N ASN A 418 -26.33 6.50 17.84
CA ASN A 418 -26.50 5.90 16.51
C ASN A 418 -27.12 4.48 16.58
N VAL A 419 -28.01 4.24 17.55
CA VAL A 419 -28.69 2.95 17.77
C VAL A 419 -29.75 2.75 16.70
N ASP A 420 -30.67 3.71 16.56
CA ASP A 420 -31.77 3.62 15.62
C ASP A 420 -31.26 3.48 14.19
N ARG A 421 -30.21 4.22 13.83
CA ARG A 421 -29.62 4.11 12.49
C ARG A 421 -29.01 2.74 12.19
N VAL A 422 -28.44 2.06 13.19
CA VAL A 422 -27.80 0.74 13.00
C VAL A 422 -28.83 -0.38 12.97
N THR A 423 -29.91 -0.25 13.73
CA THR A 423 -30.97 -1.27 13.82
C THR A 423 -32.10 -1.07 12.80
N ARG A 424 -32.13 0.07 12.10
CA ARG A 424 -33.14 0.35 11.07
C ARG A 424 -33.02 -0.65 9.91
N GLU A 425 -34.13 -1.32 9.62
CA GLU A 425 -34.28 -2.21 8.47
C GLU A 425 -34.04 -1.42 7.16
N ASP A 426 -33.24 -1.99 6.25
CA ASP A 426 -32.95 -1.37 4.95
C ASP A 426 -34.06 -1.75 3.96
N PRO A 427 -34.91 -0.81 3.52
CA PRO A 427 -35.99 -1.11 2.59
C PRO A 427 -35.49 -1.40 1.17
N ASN A 428 -34.18 -1.41 0.91
CA ASN A 428 -33.63 -1.72 -0.41
C ASN A 428 -33.11 -3.16 -0.54
N ASP A 429 -33.06 -3.92 0.55
CA ASP A 429 -32.59 -5.32 0.55
C ASP A 429 -33.79 -6.27 0.44
N PHE A 430 -34.38 -6.35 -0.76
CA PHE A 430 -35.48 -7.27 -1.05
C PHE A 430 -34.92 -8.63 -1.48
N MET A 431 -35.37 -9.68 -0.81
CA MET A 431 -35.07 -11.06 -1.21
C MET A 431 -36.15 -11.61 -2.15
N ASP A 432 -35.77 -12.56 -3.02
CA ASP A 432 -36.72 -13.25 -3.89
C ASP A 432 -37.87 -13.87 -3.03
N GLY A 433 -39.10 -13.39 -3.22
CA GLY A 433 -40.29 -13.81 -2.46
C GLY A 433 -40.84 -12.78 -1.47
N GLU A 434 -40.14 -11.67 -1.24
CA GLU A 434 -40.63 -10.50 -0.50
C GLU A 434 -41.25 -9.44 -1.43
N GLU A 435 -41.22 -9.66 -2.74
CA GLU A 435 -41.89 -8.81 -3.73
C GLU A 435 -43.41 -8.96 -3.58
N HIS A 436 -44.12 -7.84 -3.36
CA HIS A 436 -45.58 -7.81 -3.36
C HIS A 436 -46.14 -8.18 -4.75
N ASP A 437 -47.38 -8.70 -4.78
CA ASP A 437 -48.16 -9.11 -5.97
C ASP A 437 -48.47 -7.95 -6.96
N GLU A 438 -47.49 -7.15 -7.35
CA GLU A 438 -47.60 -6.20 -8.45
C GLU A 438 -47.43 -6.96 -9.78
N LEU A 439 -48.54 -7.14 -10.50
CA LEU A 439 -48.68 -7.54 -11.90
C LEU A 439 -47.34 -7.76 -12.64
N HIS A 440 -46.74 -8.93 -12.44
CA HIS A 440 -45.48 -9.28 -13.08
C HIS A 440 -45.63 -9.31 -14.60
N ASP A 441 -44.90 -8.41 -15.28
CA ASP A 441 -44.48 -8.55 -16.67
C ASP A 441 -43.39 -9.64 -16.81
N GLY A 442 -43.66 -10.82 -16.23
CA GLY A 442 -42.77 -11.98 -16.14
C GLY A 442 -42.46 -12.65 -17.48
N GLY A 443 -42.93 -12.07 -18.60
CA GLY A 443 -42.78 -12.63 -19.94
C GLY A 443 -41.58 -12.14 -20.76
N THR A 444 -40.82 -11.13 -20.32
CA THR A 444 -39.78 -10.52 -21.17
C THR A 444 -38.38 -10.44 -20.53
N THR A 445 -37.76 -11.60 -20.34
CA THR A 445 -36.34 -11.77 -19.95
C THR A 445 -35.31 -11.05 -20.85
N GLN A 446 -35.73 -10.43 -21.96
CA GLN A 446 -34.84 -9.73 -22.92
C GLN A 446 -34.90 -8.20 -22.91
N LYS A 447 -35.72 -7.54 -22.08
CA LYS A 447 -35.91 -6.06 -22.13
C LYS A 447 -34.61 -5.24 -21.99
N LYS A 448 -33.56 -5.79 -21.35
CA LYS A 448 -32.28 -5.07 -21.09
C LYS A 448 -31.22 -5.17 -22.21
N ARG A 449 -31.45 -5.84 -23.34
CA ARG A 449 -30.41 -6.04 -24.37
C ARG A 449 -30.11 -4.85 -25.29
N ARG A 450 -30.88 -3.75 -25.24
CA ARG A 450 -30.70 -2.61 -26.15
C ARG A 450 -29.65 -1.64 -25.60
N GLY A 451 -28.76 -1.14 -26.46
CA GLY A 451 -27.72 -0.16 -26.05
C GLY A 451 -28.27 1.10 -25.37
N GLY A 452 -29.52 1.50 -25.70
CA GLY A 452 -30.21 2.61 -25.05
C GLY A 452 -30.62 2.33 -23.59
N SER A 453 -31.03 1.09 -23.27
CA SER A 453 -31.37 0.72 -21.88
C SER A 453 -30.11 0.57 -21.03
N ASN A 454 -28.99 0.08 -21.56
CA ASN A 454 -27.71 0.04 -20.82
C ASN A 454 -27.19 1.43 -20.46
N LEU A 455 -27.35 2.41 -21.36
CA LEU A 455 -27.00 3.80 -21.08
C LEU A 455 -27.87 4.38 -19.96
N LEU A 456 -29.17 4.09 -19.96
CA LEU A 456 -30.10 4.48 -18.89
C LEU A 456 -29.82 3.76 -17.57
N THR A 457 -29.48 2.47 -17.58
CA THR A 457 -29.13 1.71 -16.36
C THR A 457 -27.87 2.25 -15.70
N LEU A 458 -26.84 2.57 -16.49
CA LEU A 458 -25.64 3.22 -15.98
C LEU A 458 -26.02 4.58 -15.37
N LYS A 459 -26.87 5.37 -16.03
CA LYS A 459 -27.41 6.63 -15.48
C LYS A 459 -28.28 6.43 -14.25
N MET A 460 -29.09 5.39 -14.12
CA MET A 460 -30.00 5.18 -12.98
C MET A 460 -29.27 4.64 -11.75
N ARG A 461 -28.19 3.86 -11.91
CA ARG A 461 -27.25 3.57 -10.80
C ARG A 461 -26.68 4.83 -10.14
N GLN A 462 -26.79 5.99 -10.81
CA GLN A 462 -26.45 7.31 -10.27
C GLN A 462 -27.52 7.92 -9.36
N HIS A 463 -28.80 7.60 -9.55
CA HIS A 463 -29.88 8.14 -8.70
C HIS A 463 -29.79 7.58 -7.28
N ASN A 464 -29.44 6.30 -7.14
CA ASN A 464 -29.12 5.70 -5.83
C ASN A 464 -27.76 6.14 -5.26
N SER A 465 -26.92 6.81 -6.07
CA SER A 465 -25.63 7.38 -5.64
C SER A 465 -25.65 8.93 -5.59
N GLY A 466 -26.83 9.56 -5.67
CA GLY A 466 -27.04 10.99 -5.54
C GLY A 466 -26.24 11.89 -6.51
N LEU A 467 -26.50 11.86 -7.82
CA LEU A 467 -26.05 12.95 -8.72
C LEU A 467 -27.07 13.18 -9.87
N PRO A 468 -27.33 14.44 -10.30
CA PRO A 468 -28.40 14.75 -11.25
C PRO A 468 -28.12 14.37 -12.73
N ASN A 469 -29.21 14.14 -13.47
CA ASN A 469 -29.30 13.56 -14.80
C ASN A 469 -29.03 14.59 -15.94
N VAL A 470 -28.10 14.30 -16.87
CA VAL A 470 -27.78 15.17 -18.03
C VAL A 470 -27.28 14.35 -19.22
N PHE A 471 -28.16 13.77 -20.03
CA PHE A 471 -27.78 13.23 -21.35
C PHE A 471 -29.04 13.01 -22.20
N ASP A 472 -29.47 14.07 -22.88
CA ASP A 472 -30.26 13.94 -24.09
C ASP A 472 -29.42 14.44 -25.28
N HIS A 473 -29.60 13.75 -26.40
CA HIS A 473 -28.99 13.98 -27.72
C HIS A 473 -27.59 13.41 -27.98
N CYS A 474 -27.59 12.13 -28.37
CA CYS A 474 -26.71 11.64 -29.42
C CYS A 474 -27.48 10.64 -30.31
N ARG A 475 -28.49 11.13 -31.03
CA ARG A 475 -29.03 10.47 -32.23
C ARG A 475 -28.62 11.32 -33.42
N LYS A 476 -27.58 10.92 -34.14
CA LYS A 476 -27.39 11.31 -35.55
C LYS A 476 -27.84 10.14 -36.41
N SER A 477 -28.90 10.36 -37.18
CA SER A 477 -29.40 9.44 -38.21
C SER A 477 -28.32 9.16 -39.26
N PRO A 478 -28.27 7.95 -39.85
CA PRO A 478 -27.39 7.68 -40.97
C PRO A 478 -27.91 8.40 -42.22
N ARG A 479 -27.05 9.21 -42.85
CA ARG A 479 -27.31 9.72 -44.21
C ARG A 479 -27.09 8.56 -45.19
N LEU A 480 -28.16 8.15 -45.86
CA LEU A 480 -28.11 7.43 -47.12
C LEU A 480 -27.47 8.34 -48.17
N SER A 481 -26.30 7.95 -48.69
CA SER A 481 -25.77 8.50 -49.94
C SER A 481 -26.05 7.50 -51.05
N GLN A 482 -27.01 7.85 -51.91
CA GLN A 482 -27.13 7.27 -53.25
C GLN A 482 -25.91 7.67 -54.08
N ALA A 483 -25.33 6.72 -54.80
CA ALA A 483 -24.39 6.97 -55.88
C ALA A 483 -25.15 7.15 -57.19
N PRO A 484 -24.77 8.08 -58.09
CA PRO A 484 -25.21 8.06 -59.46
C PRO A 484 -24.22 7.30 -60.36
N ALA A 485 -24.83 6.61 -61.35
CA ALA A 485 -24.34 5.89 -62.54
C ALA A 485 -22.84 5.77 -62.79
#